data_AF-A0A8I2KK51-F1
#
_entry.id   AF-A0A8I2KK51-F1
#
_cell.length_a   1.000
_cell.length_b   1.000
_cell.length_c   1.000
_cell.angle_alpha   90.00
_cell.angle_beta   90.00
_cell.angle_gamma   90.00
#
_symmetry.space_group_name_H-M   'P 1'
#
loop_
_entity.id
_entity.type
_entity.pdbx_description
1 polymer ?
#
loop_
_entity_poly.entity_id
_entity_poly.type
_entity_poly.pdbx_seq_one_letter_code
_entity_poly.pdbx_strand_id
1 'polypeptide(L)'
;MAFTADNLAADDRFLAAILHCADQMLAIYRESPRIASIFAAQQRWLMAHAGFALHYGYSDDGKSGGLYSGRFIDFAVRNNIASRNTAAAFMQEMLAYRFLQPVPGPDKRTRYLEPTEIAEQHFTRWLVTHMMILDSLDGGGRAEKITADPPAMMAAIQPLIAKAIIGSEAVRNPGVTFNLFNWANSGGLVMDYMISRLPEFPRTADRVVLGPLSLREIREQFMISNTHLKRLLMQAATMESIGWTEPSRKGDFWLSGRFICEYWNYQAAKFAIIDAAAEAVLGPAVRDEPQARRVI
;
A
#
# COMPACT_ATOMS: atom_id res chain seq x y z
N MET A 1 7.81 -5.11 20.95
CA MET A 1 7.46 -6.16 19.96
C MET A 1 6.62 -5.52 18.88
N ALA A 2 6.77 -5.97 17.64
CA ALA A 2 6.01 -5.46 16.52
C ALA A 2 4.51 -5.72 16.71
N PHE A 3 3.70 -4.81 16.18
CA PHE A 3 2.26 -4.98 16.14
C PHE A 3 1.86 -6.19 15.29
N THR A 4 0.88 -6.95 15.77
CA THR A 4 0.19 -7.96 14.96
C THR A 4 -0.98 -7.33 14.20
N ALA A 5 -1.42 -7.98 13.12
CA ALA A 5 -2.59 -7.53 12.37
C ALA A 5 -3.85 -7.49 13.25
N ASP A 6 -4.04 -8.50 14.09
CA ASP A 6 -5.19 -8.56 15.00
C ASP A 6 -5.17 -7.42 16.03
N ASN A 7 -3.99 -7.10 16.59
CA ASN A 7 -3.85 -5.99 17.52
C ASN A 7 -4.19 -4.65 16.86
N LEU A 8 -3.73 -4.43 15.63
CA LEU A 8 -4.02 -3.20 14.88
C LEU A 8 -5.51 -3.11 14.48
N ALA A 9 -6.11 -4.20 14.02
CA ALA A 9 -7.54 -4.24 13.67
C ALA A 9 -8.46 -4.00 14.90
N ALA A 10 -7.97 -4.33 16.10
CA ALA A 10 -8.66 -4.07 17.36
C ALA A 10 -8.42 -2.66 17.95
N ASP A 11 -7.50 -1.86 17.40
CA ASP A 11 -7.15 -0.53 17.95
C ASP A 11 -7.86 0.62 17.21
N ASP A 12 -8.78 1.30 17.90
CA ASP A 12 -9.50 2.46 17.34
C ASP A 12 -8.58 3.63 17.01
N ARG A 13 -7.43 3.76 17.71
CA ARG A 13 -6.44 4.83 17.45
C ARG A 13 -5.73 4.59 16.13
N PHE A 14 -5.42 3.32 15.81
CA PHE A 14 -4.82 2.95 14.52
C PHE A 14 -5.75 3.35 13.39
N LEU A 15 -7.03 3.02 13.52
CA LEU A 15 -8.01 3.42 12.54
C LEU A 15 -8.09 4.95 12.38
N ALA A 16 -8.27 5.69 13.47
CA ALA A 16 -8.31 7.16 13.40
C ALA A 16 -7.09 7.73 12.66
N ALA A 17 -5.89 7.17 12.91
CA ALA A 17 -4.67 7.54 12.20
C ALA A 17 -4.72 7.18 10.70
N ILE A 18 -5.25 6.02 10.31
CA ILE A 18 -5.43 5.63 8.90
C ILE A 18 -6.40 6.56 8.18
N LEU A 19 -7.54 6.92 8.78
CA LEU A 19 -8.51 7.84 8.18
C LEU A 19 -7.89 9.22 7.96
N HIS A 20 -7.17 9.74 8.96
CA HIS A 20 -6.46 11.00 8.84
C HIS A 20 -5.35 10.94 7.77
N CYS A 21 -4.63 9.83 7.68
CA CYS A 21 -3.58 9.64 6.68
C CYS A 21 -4.14 9.43 5.26
N ALA A 22 -5.32 8.83 5.10
CA ALA A 22 -5.93 8.62 3.78
C ALA A 22 -6.14 9.95 3.06
N ASP A 23 -6.59 10.99 3.78
CA ASP A 23 -6.74 12.34 3.22
C ASP A 23 -5.38 12.95 2.80
N GLN A 24 -4.36 12.79 3.64
CA GLN A 24 -3.00 13.26 3.32
C GLN A 24 -2.37 12.50 2.13
N MET A 25 -2.57 11.19 2.04
CA MET A 25 -2.11 10.37 0.91
C MET A 25 -2.81 10.80 -0.38
N LEU A 26 -4.12 11.06 -0.34
CA LEU A 26 -4.87 11.62 -1.47
C LEU A 26 -4.34 13.00 -1.89
N ALA A 27 -3.88 13.83 -0.95
CA ALA A 27 -3.24 15.11 -1.26
C ALA A 27 -1.89 14.92 -1.97
N ILE A 28 -1.02 14.02 -1.48
CA ILE A 28 0.27 13.69 -2.11
C ILE A 28 0.06 13.17 -3.55
N TYR A 29 -0.98 12.37 -3.77
CA TYR A 29 -1.31 11.87 -5.11
C TYR A 29 -1.68 12.99 -6.10
N ARG A 30 -2.12 14.16 -5.63
CA ARG A 30 -2.34 15.33 -6.49
C ARG A 30 -1.04 15.99 -6.94
N GLU A 31 0.03 15.87 -6.16
CA GLU A 31 1.33 16.49 -6.45
C GLU A 31 2.09 15.73 -7.53
N SER A 32 1.91 14.40 -7.63
CA SER A 32 2.56 13.58 -8.65
C SER A 32 1.64 12.48 -9.21
N PRO A 33 0.93 12.74 -10.32
CA PRO A 33 0.03 11.76 -10.94
C PRO A 33 0.73 10.45 -11.36
N ARG A 34 2.03 10.51 -11.70
CA ARG A 34 2.81 9.33 -12.09
C ARG A 34 3.15 8.45 -10.90
N ILE A 35 3.42 9.03 -9.73
CA ILE A 35 3.61 8.27 -8.49
C ILE A 35 2.27 7.69 -8.05
N ALA A 36 1.21 8.50 -8.07
CA ALA A 36 -0.14 8.06 -7.74
C ALA A 36 -0.56 6.83 -8.56
N SER A 37 -0.25 6.80 -9.85
CA SER A 37 -0.62 5.68 -10.73
C SER A 37 0.06 4.35 -10.35
N ILE A 38 1.21 4.38 -9.66
CA ILE A 38 1.90 3.17 -9.19
C ILE A 38 1.18 2.59 -7.97
N PHE A 39 0.73 3.45 -7.06
CA PHE A 39 -0.01 3.05 -5.85
C PHE A 39 -1.51 2.83 -6.08
N ALA A 40 -2.02 3.26 -7.24
CA ALA A 40 -3.44 3.25 -7.57
C ALA A 40 -4.09 1.86 -7.75
N ALA A 41 -3.29 0.81 -7.91
CA ALA A 41 -3.74 -0.57 -8.05
C ALA A 41 -2.70 -1.54 -7.47
N GLN A 42 -3.16 -2.60 -6.80
CA GLN A 42 -2.24 -3.54 -6.12
C GLN A 42 -1.25 -4.18 -7.07
N GLN A 43 -1.64 -4.55 -8.30
CA GLN A 43 -0.70 -5.17 -9.24
C GLN A 43 0.52 -4.27 -9.50
N ARG A 44 0.32 -2.96 -9.67
CA ARG A 44 1.39 -1.98 -9.91
C ARG A 44 2.21 -1.74 -8.65
N TRP A 45 1.54 -1.68 -7.50
CA TRP A 45 2.20 -1.55 -6.21
C TRP A 45 3.09 -2.76 -5.88
N LEU A 46 2.61 -3.99 -6.11
CA LEU A 46 3.38 -5.22 -5.95
C LEU A 46 4.58 -5.27 -6.92
N MET A 47 4.39 -4.82 -8.17
CA MET A 47 5.48 -4.70 -9.13
C MET A 47 6.53 -3.67 -8.68
N ALA A 48 6.14 -2.54 -8.08
CA ALA A 48 7.09 -1.60 -7.50
C ALA A 48 7.89 -2.22 -6.35
N HIS A 49 7.22 -2.89 -5.39
CA HIS A 49 7.88 -3.61 -4.30
C HIS A 49 8.87 -4.66 -4.81
N ALA A 50 8.49 -5.42 -5.84
CA ALA A 50 9.37 -6.40 -6.49
C ALA A 50 10.60 -5.72 -7.12
N GLY A 51 10.42 -4.59 -7.82
CA GLY A 51 11.51 -3.85 -8.43
C GLY A 51 12.57 -3.40 -7.42
N PHE A 52 12.13 -2.76 -6.33
CA PHE A 52 13.01 -2.34 -5.24
C PHE A 52 13.67 -3.52 -4.53
N ALA A 53 12.93 -4.59 -4.25
CA ALA A 53 13.51 -5.76 -3.59
C ALA A 53 14.65 -6.36 -4.40
N LEU A 54 14.44 -6.52 -5.72
CA LEU A 54 15.45 -7.02 -6.63
C LEU A 54 16.63 -6.05 -6.79
N HIS A 55 16.40 -4.74 -6.74
CA HIS A 55 17.46 -3.74 -6.74
C HIS A 55 18.36 -3.89 -5.51
N TYR A 56 17.78 -4.02 -4.32
CA TYR A 56 18.47 -4.25 -3.05
C TYR A 56 19.02 -5.67 -2.88
N GLY A 57 19.02 -6.48 -3.94
CA GLY A 57 19.70 -7.78 -3.98
C GLY A 57 18.88 -8.94 -3.44
N TYR A 58 17.56 -8.77 -3.25
CA TYR A 58 16.68 -9.85 -2.83
C TYR A 58 16.78 -11.08 -3.76
N SER A 59 16.88 -12.26 -3.16
CA SER A 59 16.96 -13.53 -3.87
C SER A 59 16.11 -14.60 -3.17
N ASP A 60 15.15 -15.16 -3.91
CA ASP A 60 14.33 -16.31 -3.48
C ASP A 60 14.80 -17.64 -4.07
N ASP A 61 15.72 -17.61 -5.05
CA ASP A 61 16.21 -18.78 -5.78
C ASP A 61 17.73 -18.97 -5.65
N GLY A 62 18.34 -18.33 -4.65
CA GLY A 62 19.79 -18.34 -4.43
C GLY A 62 20.60 -17.57 -5.48
N LYS A 63 19.94 -16.98 -6.50
CA LYS A 63 20.60 -16.07 -7.45
C LYS A 63 20.65 -14.67 -6.87
N SER A 64 21.78 -14.29 -6.27
CA SER A 64 22.07 -12.91 -5.91
C SER A 64 22.37 -12.08 -7.15
N GLY A 65 21.92 -10.83 -7.20
CA GLY A 65 22.26 -9.89 -8.28
C GLY A 65 21.29 -8.72 -8.36
N GLY A 66 21.69 -7.65 -9.04
CA GLY A 66 20.85 -6.46 -9.20
C GLY A 66 19.63 -6.65 -10.09
N LEU A 67 18.83 -5.59 -10.19
CA LEU A 67 17.63 -5.51 -11.01
C LEU A 67 17.99 -5.46 -12.51
N TYR A 68 17.32 -6.27 -13.32
CA TYR A 68 17.29 -6.17 -14.79
C TYR A 68 15.99 -6.77 -15.31
N SER A 69 15.57 -6.39 -16.53
CA SER A 69 14.23 -6.69 -17.04
C SER A 69 13.85 -8.18 -17.02
N GLY A 70 14.76 -9.07 -17.44
CA GLY A 70 14.50 -10.51 -17.46
C GLY A 70 14.20 -11.07 -16.07
N ARG A 71 15.03 -10.73 -15.09
CA ARG A 71 14.84 -11.13 -13.69
C ARG A 71 13.56 -10.57 -13.10
N PHE A 72 13.25 -9.31 -13.36
CA PHE A 72 12.01 -8.69 -12.91
C PHE A 72 10.77 -9.41 -13.46
N ILE A 73 10.75 -9.68 -14.77
CA ILE A 73 9.62 -10.35 -15.43
C ILE A 73 9.46 -11.77 -14.88
N ASP A 74 10.54 -12.54 -14.76
CA ASP A 74 10.47 -13.90 -14.25
C ASP A 74 10.00 -13.92 -12.78
N PHE A 75 10.46 -12.97 -11.96
CA PHE A 75 10.01 -12.81 -10.58
C PHE A 75 8.52 -12.46 -10.48
N ALA A 76 8.04 -11.52 -11.29
CA ALA A 76 6.64 -11.09 -11.30
C ALA A 76 5.69 -12.24 -11.72
N VAL A 77 6.09 -13.04 -12.71
CA VAL A 77 5.31 -14.21 -13.16
C VAL A 77 5.31 -15.31 -12.11
N ARG A 78 6.49 -15.66 -11.58
CA ARG A 78 6.64 -16.72 -10.57
C ARG A 78 5.79 -16.47 -9.31
N ASN A 79 5.69 -15.20 -8.91
CA ASN A 79 4.91 -14.79 -7.73
C ASN A 79 3.45 -14.44 -8.05
N ASN A 80 2.96 -14.77 -9.25
CA ASN A 80 1.58 -14.47 -9.69
C ASN A 80 1.21 -12.98 -9.53
N ILE A 81 2.16 -12.06 -9.73
CA ILE A 81 1.93 -10.62 -9.62
C ILE A 81 1.35 -10.11 -10.94
N ALA A 82 1.99 -10.49 -12.05
CA ALA A 82 1.63 -10.00 -13.38
C ALA A 82 2.04 -10.99 -14.47
N SER A 83 1.39 -10.88 -15.64
CA SER A 83 1.81 -11.58 -16.85
C SER A 83 3.17 -11.07 -17.35
N ARG A 84 3.85 -11.85 -18.20
CA ARG A 84 5.12 -11.42 -18.83
C ARG A 84 4.99 -10.06 -19.53
N ASN A 85 3.92 -9.88 -20.31
CA ASN A 85 3.70 -8.65 -21.08
C ASN A 85 3.41 -7.46 -20.17
N THR A 86 2.60 -7.66 -19.13
CA THR A 86 2.28 -6.62 -18.15
C THR A 86 3.53 -6.18 -17.39
N ALA A 87 4.36 -7.12 -16.93
CA ALA A 87 5.61 -6.82 -16.24
C ALA A 87 6.60 -6.09 -17.16
N ALA A 88 6.73 -6.53 -18.42
CA ALA A 88 7.57 -5.85 -19.39
C ALA A 88 7.11 -4.41 -19.66
N ALA A 89 5.80 -4.21 -19.84
CA ALA A 89 5.22 -2.88 -20.06
C ALA A 89 5.44 -1.95 -18.86
N PHE A 90 5.28 -2.47 -17.63
CA PHE A 90 5.56 -1.71 -16.42
C PHE A 90 7.01 -1.23 -16.35
N MET A 91 7.99 -2.10 -16.66
CA MET A 91 9.41 -1.71 -16.69
C MET A 91 9.70 -0.61 -17.72
N GLN A 92 9.12 -0.71 -18.92
CA GLN A 92 9.27 0.32 -19.95
C GLN A 92 8.65 1.65 -19.52
N GLU A 93 7.50 1.59 -18.85
CA GLU A 93 6.85 2.78 -18.29
C GLU A 93 7.69 3.43 -17.19
N MET A 94 8.26 2.65 -16.26
CA MET A 94 9.13 3.19 -15.21
C MET A 94 10.40 3.85 -15.77
N LEU A 95 10.97 3.31 -16.86
CA LEU A 95 12.05 3.96 -17.61
C LEU A 95 11.58 5.26 -18.29
N ALA A 96 10.42 5.24 -18.95
CA ALA A 96 9.85 6.42 -19.61
C ALA A 96 9.50 7.54 -18.61
N TYR A 97 9.07 7.17 -17.41
CA TYR A 97 8.77 8.09 -16.32
C TYR A 97 10.00 8.57 -15.55
N ARG A 98 11.18 8.02 -15.85
CA ARG A 98 12.45 8.29 -15.16
C ARG A 98 12.42 7.90 -13.67
N PHE A 99 11.70 6.84 -13.34
CA PHE A 99 11.77 6.17 -12.04
C PHE A 99 12.78 5.03 -12.03
N LEU A 100 13.20 4.55 -13.19
CA LEU A 100 14.33 3.64 -13.36
C LEU A 100 15.36 4.24 -14.32
N GLN A 101 16.63 3.89 -14.11
CA GLN A 101 17.72 4.23 -15.00
C GLN A 101 18.69 3.05 -15.22
N PRO A 102 19.31 2.92 -16.40
CA PRO A 102 20.35 1.92 -16.63
C PRO A 102 21.63 2.23 -15.87
N VAL A 103 22.27 1.18 -15.34
CA VAL A 103 23.58 1.28 -14.70
C VAL A 103 24.55 0.22 -15.18
N PRO A 104 25.87 0.49 -15.12
CA PRO A 104 26.88 -0.55 -15.29
C PRO A 104 26.69 -1.65 -14.25
N GLY A 105 26.96 -2.89 -14.64
CA GLY A 105 26.98 -4.00 -13.69
C GLY A 105 28.07 -5.01 -14.02
N PRO A 106 28.15 -6.09 -13.23
CA PRO A 106 29.25 -7.05 -13.31
C PRO A 106 29.32 -7.76 -14.67
N ASP A 107 28.16 -8.03 -15.28
CA ASP A 107 28.07 -8.56 -16.65
C ASP A 107 27.76 -7.44 -17.66
N LYS A 108 28.69 -7.19 -18.59
CA LYS A 108 28.56 -6.17 -19.64
C LYS A 108 27.43 -6.46 -20.65
N ARG A 109 26.94 -7.70 -20.72
CA ARG A 109 25.82 -8.07 -21.62
C ARG A 109 24.46 -7.79 -20.99
N THR A 110 24.40 -7.74 -19.65
CA THR A 110 23.17 -7.48 -18.92
C THR A 110 22.99 -5.99 -18.71
N ARG A 111 21.81 -5.47 -19.09
CA ARG A 111 21.43 -4.08 -18.79
C ARG A 111 20.83 -4.02 -17.39
N TYR A 112 21.67 -3.75 -16.40
CA TYR A 112 21.23 -3.52 -15.03
C TYR A 112 20.49 -2.19 -14.91
N LEU A 113 19.59 -2.14 -13.94
CA LEU A 113 18.70 -1.03 -13.68
C LEU A 113 18.74 -0.71 -12.18
N GLU A 114 18.55 0.56 -11.85
CA GLU A 114 18.31 1.01 -10.49
C GLU A 114 17.16 2.02 -10.44
N PRO A 115 16.45 2.13 -9.31
CA PRO A 115 15.59 3.26 -9.02
C PRO A 115 16.37 4.57 -9.13
N THR A 116 15.75 5.60 -9.71
CA THR A 116 16.33 6.95 -9.66
C THR A 116 16.20 7.53 -8.25
N GLU A 117 16.99 8.56 -7.96
CA GLU A 117 16.94 9.26 -6.66
C GLU A 117 15.51 9.72 -6.30
N ILE A 118 14.74 10.21 -7.28
CA ILE A 118 13.35 10.62 -7.09
C ILE A 118 12.47 9.43 -6.67
N ALA A 119 12.66 8.26 -7.29
CA ALA A 119 11.92 7.06 -6.93
C ALA A 119 12.26 6.60 -5.50
N GLU A 120 13.55 6.61 -5.15
CA GLU A 120 14.02 6.30 -3.79
C GLU A 120 13.43 7.27 -2.75
N GLN A 121 13.46 8.58 -3.01
CA GLN A 121 12.91 9.58 -2.12
C GLN A 121 11.41 9.37 -1.86
N HIS A 122 10.61 9.12 -2.90
CA HIS A 122 9.18 8.86 -2.74
C HIS A 122 8.91 7.57 -1.96
N PHE A 123 9.70 6.52 -2.20
CA PHE A 123 9.48 5.24 -1.53
C PHE A 123 9.96 5.25 -0.07
N THR A 124 11.05 5.98 0.20
CA THR A 124 11.50 6.31 1.56
C THR A 124 10.42 7.10 2.29
N ARG A 125 9.85 8.12 1.65
CA ARG A 125 8.77 8.92 2.23
C ARG A 125 7.56 8.06 2.56
N TRP A 126 7.19 7.13 1.67
CA TRP A 126 6.14 6.15 1.94
C TRP A 126 6.44 5.33 3.20
N LEU A 127 7.65 4.78 3.35
CA LEU A 127 8.02 4.00 4.53
C LEU A 127 7.99 4.85 5.81
N VAL A 128 8.58 6.05 5.78
CA VAL A 128 8.60 6.98 6.91
C VAL A 128 7.19 7.36 7.34
N THR A 129 6.26 7.63 6.42
CA THR A 129 4.87 7.93 6.77
C THR A 129 4.20 6.76 7.50
N HIS A 130 4.47 5.51 7.08
CA HIS A 130 3.94 4.33 7.78
C HIS A 130 4.55 4.19 9.18
N MET A 131 5.85 4.48 9.33
CA MET A 131 6.50 4.51 10.65
C MET A 131 5.90 5.57 11.56
N MET A 132 5.64 6.78 11.07
CA MET A 132 5.05 7.87 11.87
C MET A 132 3.68 7.48 12.44
N ILE A 133 2.87 6.74 11.67
CA ILE A 133 1.59 6.22 12.16
C ILE A 133 1.82 5.21 13.29
N LEU A 134 2.73 4.25 13.10
CA LEU A 134 3.03 3.26 14.14
C LEU A 134 3.58 3.91 15.42
N ASP A 135 4.53 4.85 15.25
CA ASP A 135 5.14 5.61 16.33
C ASP A 135 4.10 6.46 17.09
N SER A 136 3.03 6.92 16.43
CA SER A 136 1.93 7.62 17.11
C SER A 136 1.09 6.71 18.03
N LEU A 137 1.14 5.39 17.84
CA LEU A 137 0.36 4.43 18.63
C LEU A 137 1.10 3.96 19.89
N ASP A 138 2.41 3.80 19.80
CA ASP A 138 3.27 3.25 20.85
C ASP A 138 4.36 4.20 21.36
N GLY A 139 4.52 5.40 20.78
CA GLY A 139 5.57 6.35 21.14
C GLY A 139 6.96 5.94 20.64
N GLY A 140 7.05 5.03 19.67
CA GLY A 140 8.29 4.60 19.05
C GLY A 140 9.05 5.72 18.33
N GLY A 141 10.32 5.45 17.99
CA GLY A 141 11.19 6.35 17.23
C GLY A 141 11.64 5.75 15.91
N ARG A 142 10.79 4.93 15.25
CA ARG A 142 11.18 4.22 14.02
C ARG A 142 11.42 5.21 12.88
N ALA A 143 10.54 6.20 12.71
CA ALA A 143 10.64 7.19 11.63
C ALA A 143 11.94 8.00 11.69
N GLU A 144 12.34 8.43 12.90
CA GLU A 144 13.60 9.13 13.14
C GLU A 144 14.81 8.26 12.79
N LYS A 145 14.82 7.00 13.24
CA LYS A 145 15.91 6.05 12.93
C LYS A 145 16.06 5.81 11.44
N ILE A 146 14.95 5.67 10.70
CA ILE A 146 15.00 5.51 9.23
C ILE A 146 15.54 6.78 8.57
N THR A 147 15.17 7.95 9.07
CA THR A 147 15.59 9.24 8.48
C THR A 147 17.07 9.55 8.73
N ALA A 148 17.70 8.94 9.74
CA ALA A 148 19.10 9.14 10.06
C ALA A 148 20.07 8.57 9.00
N ASP A 149 19.71 7.45 8.35
CA ASP A 149 20.44 6.88 7.21
C ASP A 149 19.48 6.19 6.22
N PRO A 150 18.73 6.98 5.41
CA PRO A 150 17.66 6.43 4.59
C PRO A 150 18.13 5.38 3.58
N PRO A 151 19.24 5.55 2.84
CA PRO A 151 19.71 4.53 1.89
C PRO A 151 20.02 3.19 2.55
N ALA A 152 20.74 3.18 3.69
CA ALA A 152 21.06 1.94 4.38
C ALA A 152 19.80 1.26 4.95
N MET A 153 18.89 2.06 5.51
CA MET A 153 17.65 1.55 6.11
C MET A 153 16.69 1.01 5.05
N MET A 154 16.58 1.66 3.89
CA MET A 154 15.79 1.16 2.77
C MET A 154 16.36 -0.17 2.25
N ALA A 155 17.68 -0.27 2.07
CA ALA A 155 18.31 -1.50 1.62
C ALA A 155 18.08 -2.68 2.58
N ALA A 156 18.01 -2.42 3.89
CA ALA A 156 17.79 -3.46 4.90
C ALA A 156 16.30 -3.83 5.07
N ILE A 157 15.41 -2.85 5.12
CA ILE A 157 13.99 -3.05 5.50
C ILE A 157 13.13 -3.40 4.27
N GLN A 158 13.34 -2.72 3.15
CA GLN A 158 12.44 -2.80 1.99
C GLN A 158 12.32 -4.23 1.43
N PRO A 159 13.40 -5.03 1.30
CA PRO A 159 13.29 -6.40 0.80
C PRO A 159 12.43 -7.30 1.70
N LEU A 160 12.50 -7.10 3.02
CA LEU A 160 11.69 -7.83 4.00
C LEU A 160 10.21 -7.49 3.85
N ILE A 161 9.89 -6.20 3.71
CA ILE A 161 8.53 -5.72 3.45
C ILE A 161 7.99 -6.33 2.15
N ALA A 162 8.76 -6.25 1.06
CA ALA A 162 8.34 -6.75 -0.24
C ALA A 162 8.06 -8.26 -0.22
N LYS A 163 8.96 -9.05 0.38
CA LYS A 163 8.76 -10.49 0.57
C LYS A 163 7.46 -10.78 1.30
N ALA A 164 7.27 -10.16 2.45
CA ALA A 164 6.13 -10.42 3.30
C ALA A 164 4.81 -9.97 2.64
N ILE A 165 4.78 -8.83 1.96
CA ILE A 165 3.61 -8.36 1.21
C ILE A 165 3.27 -9.31 0.06
N ILE A 166 4.27 -9.74 -0.73
CA ILE A 166 4.07 -10.65 -1.87
C ILE A 166 3.60 -12.05 -1.43
N GLY A 167 4.01 -12.48 -0.23
CA GLY A 167 3.60 -13.75 0.36
C GLY A 167 2.32 -13.71 1.21
N SER A 168 1.75 -12.53 1.48
CA SER A 168 0.64 -12.39 2.43
C SER A 168 -0.72 -12.46 1.77
N GLU A 169 -1.49 -13.50 2.09
CA GLU A 169 -2.88 -13.64 1.63
C GLU A 169 -3.76 -12.50 2.14
N ALA A 170 -3.57 -12.06 3.39
CA ALA A 170 -4.33 -10.96 3.98
C ALA A 170 -4.11 -9.62 3.24
N VAL A 171 -2.93 -9.41 2.65
CA VAL A 171 -2.63 -8.22 1.84
C VAL A 171 -3.02 -8.42 0.38
N ARG A 172 -2.91 -9.65 -0.14
CA ARG A 172 -3.18 -9.95 -1.55
C ARG A 172 -4.66 -10.11 -1.86
N ASN A 173 -5.42 -10.74 -0.96
CA ASN A 173 -6.83 -11.07 -1.14
C ASN A 173 -7.64 -10.73 0.13
N PRO A 174 -7.67 -9.46 0.57
CA PRO A 174 -8.33 -9.07 1.83
C PRO A 174 -9.86 -9.26 1.86
N GLY A 175 -10.50 -9.32 0.70
CA GLY A 175 -11.95 -9.52 0.62
C GLY A 175 -12.52 -9.33 -0.78
N VAL A 176 -13.73 -9.82 -1.01
CA VAL A 176 -14.34 -9.87 -2.35
C VAL A 176 -14.58 -8.47 -2.91
N THR A 177 -15.05 -7.54 -2.06
CA THR A 177 -15.33 -6.17 -2.48
C THR A 177 -14.05 -5.38 -2.64
N PHE A 178 -13.12 -5.53 -1.71
CA PHE A 178 -11.80 -4.93 -1.80
C PHE A 178 -11.12 -5.34 -3.11
N ASN A 179 -11.11 -6.64 -3.42
CA ASN A 179 -10.50 -7.18 -4.63
C ASN A 179 -11.11 -6.58 -5.91
N LEU A 180 -12.43 -6.36 -5.95
CA LEU A 180 -13.09 -5.72 -7.10
C LEU A 180 -12.45 -4.37 -7.47
N PHE A 181 -12.22 -3.50 -6.49
CA PHE A 181 -11.60 -2.20 -6.72
C PHE A 181 -10.08 -2.31 -6.90
N ASN A 182 -9.45 -3.19 -6.13
CA ASN A 182 -7.99 -3.28 -6.08
C ASN A 182 -7.34 -3.77 -7.38
N TRP A 183 -8.05 -4.61 -8.15
CA TRP A 183 -7.64 -5.06 -9.49
C TRP A 183 -7.97 -4.06 -10.61
N ALA A 184 -8.70 -2.99 -10.30
CA ALA A 184 -9.08 -1.97 -11.25
C ALA A 184 -8.04 -0.83 -11.27
N ASN A 185 -7.70 -0.32 -12.45
CA ASN A 185 -6.87 0.87 -12.56
C ASN A 185 -7.55 2.05 -11.84
N SER A 186 -6.83 2.68 -10.92
CA SER A 186 -7.36 3.73 -10.04
C SER A 186 -8.39 3.29 -9.00
N GLY A 187 -8.73 1.99 -8.92
CA GLY A 187 -9.76 1.53 -8.00
C GLY A 187 -9.33 1.58 -6.53
N GLY A 188 -8.04 1.41 -6.23
CA GLY A 188 -7.49 1.63 -4.88
C GLY A 188 -7.70 3.09 -4.42
N LEU A 189 -7.48 4.06 -5.30
CA LEU A 189 -7.70 5.48 -4.98
C LEU A 189 -9.18 5.81 -4.78
N VAL A 190 -10.07 5.21 -5.59
CA VAL A 190 -11.52 5.35 -5.39
C VAL A 190 -11.93 4.78 -4.03
N MET A 191 -11.34 3.66 -3.63
CA MET A 191 -11.57 3.06 -2.33
C MET A 191 -11.06 3.95 -1.19
N ASP A 192 -9.82 4.43 -1.27
CA ASP A 192 -9.25 5.35 -0.28
C ASP A 192 -10.10 6.62 -0.13
N TYR A 193 -10.63 7.16 -1.24
CA TYR A 193 -11.53 8.30 -1.22
C TYR A 193 -12.89 8.01 -0.55
N MET A 194 -13.47 6.83 -0.78
CA MET A 194 -14.71 6.46 -0.08
C MET A 194 -14.46 6.27 1.41
N ILE A 195 -13.34 5.65 1.79
CA ILE A 195 -12.98 5.41 3.19
C ILE A 195 -12.65 6.72 3.91
N SER A 196 -11.93 7.65 3.28
CA SER A 196 -11.58 8.95 3.89
C SER A 196 -12.81 9.82 4.23
N ARG A 197 -13.98 9.50 3.68
CA ARG A 197 -15.24 10.20 3.93
C ARG A 197 -16.06 9.62 5.09
N LEU A 198 -15.58 8.58 5.76
CA LEU A 198 -16.26 8.02 6.93
C LEU A 198 -16.29 9.06 8.06
N PRO A 199 -17.46 9.37 8.64
CA PRO A 199 -17.57 10.39 9.69
C PRO A 199 -16.94 9.93 11.01
N GLU A 200 -17.16 8.66 11.39
CA GLU A 200 -16.59 7.99 12.56
C GLU A 200 -16.53 6.48 12.29
N PHE A 201 -15.84 5.72 13.15
CA PHE A 201 -15.75 4.28 13.03
C PHE A 201 -16.98 3.57 13.59
N PRO A 202 -17.71 2.81 12.76
CA PRO A 202 -18.88 2.12 13.23
C PRO A 202 -18.61 0.62 13.25
N ARG A 203 -17.90 0.15 14.30
CA ARG A 203 -17.59 -1.28 14.50
C ARG A 203 -18.82 -2.21 14.34
N THR A 204 -19.99 -1.69 14.68
CA THR A 204 -21.24 -2.45 14.74
C THR A 204 -22.28 -2.02 13.71
N ALA A 205 -22.01 -1.04 12.83
CA ALA A 205 -23.00 -0.65 11.84
C ALA A 205 -22.94 -1.56 10.63
N ASP A 206 -24.10 -2.10 10.26
CA ASP A 206 -24.25 -2.84 9.01
C ASP A 206 -23.98 -1.95 7.78
N ARG A 207 -24.29 -0.66 7.89
CA ARG A 207 -24.09 0.36 6.85
C ARG A 207 -23.73 1.72 7.44
N VAL A 208 -22.93 2.47 6.71
CA VAL A 208 -22.44 3.80 7.10
C VAL A 208 -22.71 4.79 5.97
N VAL A 209 -23.41 5.86 6.28
CA VAL A 209 -23.76 6.90 5.31
C VAL A 209 -22.61 7.93 5.22
N LEU A 210 -22.12 8.19 4.01
CA LEU A 210 -21.03 9.12 3.69
C LEU A 210 -21.52 10.50 3.20
N GLY A 211 -22.84 10.66 3.07
CA GLY A 211 -23.47 11.80 2.43
C GLY A 211 -23.42 11.72 0.90
N PRO A 212 -23.60 12.85 0.18
CA PRO A 212 -23.66 12.86 -1.28
C PRO A 212 -22.29 12.58 -1.90
N LEU A 213 -22.25 11.68 -2.89
CA LEU A 213 -21.03 11.29 -3.61
C LEU A 213 -21.02 11.83 -5.04
N SER A 214 -20.07 12.71 -5.35
CA SER A 214 -19.92 13.28 -6.70
C SER A 214 -19.11 12.34 -7.59
N LEU A 215 -19.79 11.61 -8.47
CA LEU A 215 -19.10 10.75 -9.45
C LEU A 215 -18.25 11.57 -10.44
N ARG A 216 -18.58 12.85 -10.64
CA ARG A 216 -17.80 13.76 -11.46
C ARG A 216 -16.45 14.04 -10.81
N GLU A 217 -16.43 14.39 -9.52
CA GLU A 217 -15.19 14.63 -8.77
C GLU A 217 -14.28 13.41 -8.78
N ILE A 218 -14.82 12.22 -8.51
CA ILE A 218 -14.02 10.97 -8.53
C ILE A 218 -13.37 10.76 -9.90
N ARG A 219 -14.11 10.99 -10.99
CA ARG A 219 -13.60 10.83 -12.35
C ARG A 219 -12.50 11.83 -12.69
N GLU A 220 -12.73 13.10 -12.37
CA GLU A 220 -11.76 14.18 -12.63
C GLU A 220 -10.50 14.00 -11.78
N GLN A 221 -10.66 13.64 -10.50
CA GLN A 221 -9.55 13.48 -9.57
C GLN A 221 -8.68 12.25 -9.88
N PHE A 222 -9.29 11.11 -10.21
CA PHE A 222 -8.55 9.84 -10.39
C PHE A 222 -8.38 9.42 -11.85
N MET A 223 -8.74 10.30 -12.78
CA MET A 223 -8.66 10.09 -14.24
C MET A 223 -9.30 8.76 -14.69
N ILE A 224 -10.36 8.35 -13.99
CA ILE A 224 -11.11 7.13 -14.26
C ILE A 224 -12.26 7.43 -15.23
N SER A 225 -12.44 6.56 -16.24
CA SER A 225 -13.53 6.74 -17.21
C SER A 225 -14.90 6.55 -16.55
N ASN A 226 -15.91 7.26 -17.07
CA ASN A 226 -17.28 7.15 -16.56
C ASN A 226 -17.81 5.71 -16.59
N THR A 227 -17.53 5.01 -17.70
CA THR A 227 -17.96 3.63 -17.92
C THR A 227 -17.28 2.70 -16.91
N HIS A 228 -15.99 2.88 -16.67
CA HIS A 228 -15.24 2.04 -15.74
C HIS A 228 -15.71 2.26 -14.29
N LEU A 229 -15.82 3.53 -13.85
CA LEU A 229 -16.30 3.86 -12.50
C LEU A 229 -17.72 3.33 -12.26
N LYS A 230 -18.66 3.57 -13.20
CA LYS A 230 -20.03 3.04 -13.08
C LYS A 230 -20.04 1.53 -12.98
N ARG A 231 -19.21 0.83 -13.75
CA ARG A 231 -19.12 -0.64 -13.70
C ARG A 231 -18.65 -1.12 -12.33
N LEU A 232 -17.60 -0.51 -11.76
CA LEU A 232 -17.12 -0.86 -10.42
C LEU A 232 -18.20 -0.65 -9.36
N LEU A 233 -18.84 0.53 -9.36
CA LEU A 233 -19.89 0.82 -8.38
C LEU A 233 -21.11 -0.10 -8.56
N MET A 234 -21.47 -0.46 -9.79
CA MET A 234 -22.55 -1.43 -10.02
C MET A 234 -22.21 -2.81 -9.47
N GLN A 235 -21.00 -3.31 -9.72
CA GLN A 235 -20.57 -4.60 -9.21
C GLN A 235 -20.52 -4.61 -7.67
N ALA A 236 -19.99 -3.56 -7.06
CA ALA A 236 -19.96 -3.41 -5.60
C ALA A 236 -21.38 -3.30 -5.00
N ALA A 237 -22.31 -2.64 -5.70
CA ALA A 237 -23.71 -2.56 -5.29
C ALA A 237 -24.43 -3.91 -5.40
N THR A 238 -24.14 -4.71 -6.44
CA THR A 238 -24.62 -6.09 -6.55
C THR A 238 -24.07 -6.98 -5.44
N MET A 239 -22.88 -6.69 -4.93
CA MET A 239 -22.30 -7.34 -3.75
C MET A 239 -22.87 -6.80 -2.43
N GLU A 240 -23.88 -5.93 -2.46
CA GLU A 240 -24.47 -5.22 -1.31
C GLU A 240 -23.45 -4.46 -0.46
N SER A 241 -22.32 -4.10 -1.07
CA SER A 241 -21.18 -3.57 -0.35
C SER A 241 -21.13 -2.05 -0.33
N ILE A 242 -21.87 -1.44 -1.26
CA ILE A 242 -22.14 -0.02 -1.35
C ILE A 242 -23.59 0.20 -1.81
N GLY A 243 -24.10 1.41 -1.66
CA GLY A 243 -25.34 1.80 -2.31
C GLY A 243 -25.73 3.24 -2.05
N TRP A 244 -27.02 3.51 -2.30
CA TRP A 244 -27.63 4.82 -2.11
C TRP A 244 -28.87 4.68 -1.22
N THR A 245 -29.22 5.74 -0.50
CA THR A 245 -30.41 5.76 0.37
C THR A 245 -31.71 5.80 -0.43
N GLU A 246 -31.70 6.31 -1.67
CA GLU A 246 -32.87 6.35 -2.54
C GLU A 246 -32.72 5.47 -3.80
N PRO A 247 -33.85 5.04 -4.41
CA PRO A 247 -33.85 4.36 -5.69
C PRO A 247 -33.14 5.16 -6.80
N SER A 248 -32.72 4.46 -7.85
CA SER A 248 -32.06 5.06 -9.01
C SER A 248 -30.74 5.79 -8.70
N ARG A 249 -30.06 5.42 -7.60
CA ARG A 249 -28.75 5.97 -7.17
C ARG A 249 -28.81 7.45 -6.79
N LYS A 250 -29.86 7.81 -6.06
CA LYS A 250 -30.11 9.16 -5.56
C LYS A 250 -29.93 9.23 -4.05
N GLY A 251 -29.85 10.44 -3.50
CA GLY A 251 -29.63 10.64 -2.08
C GLY A 251 -28.18 10.32 -1.67
N ASP A 252 -28.03 9.98 -0.40
CA ASP A 252 -26.72 9.77 0.21
C ASP A 252 -26.14 8.40 -0.14
N PHE A 253 -24.84 8.37 -0.29
CA PHE A 253 -24.07 7.17 -0.54
C PHE A 253 -23.74 6.47 0.78
N TRP A 254 -23.79 5.14 0.79
CA TRP A 254 -23.41 4.35 1.97
C TRP A 254 -22.45 3.22 1.61
N LEU A 255 -21.62 2.84 2.58
CA LEU A 255 -20.76 1.66 2.55
C LEU A 255 -21.27 0.60 3.53
N SER A 256 -21.13 -0.68 3.20
CA SER A 256 -21.40 -1.77 4.15
C SER A 256 -20.29 -1.91 5.20
N GLY A 257 -20.66 -2.30 6.41
CA GLY A 257 -19.71 -2.62 7.48
C GLY A 257 -18.72 -3.72 7.06
N ARG A 258 -19.16 -4.71 6.26
CA ARG A 258 -18.29 -5.76 5.74
C ARG A 258 -17.17 -5.20 4.85
N PHE A 259 -17.49 -4.39 3.85
CA PHE A 259 -16.48 -3.84 2.94
C PHE A 259 -15.49 -2.95 3.69
N ILE A 260 -16.02 -2.18 4.61
CA ILE A 260 -15.25 -1.36 5.50
C ILE A 260 -14.26 -2.22 6.35
N CYS A 261 -14.69 -3.35 6.91
CA CYS A 261 -13.81 -4.30 7.60
C CYS A 261 -12.76 -4.95 6.68
N GLU A 262 -13.09 -5.26 5.42
CA GLU A 262 -12.10 -5.75 4.43
C GLU A 262 -10.96 -4.75 4.26
N TYR A 263 -11.27 -3.45 4.18
CA TYR A 263 -10.27 -2.39 4.10
C TYR A 263 -9.41 -2.33 5.36
N TRP A 264 -10.01 -2.43 6.55
CA TRP A 264 -9.25 -2.37 7.80
C TRP A 264 -8.33 -3.54 8.00
N ASN A 265 -8.80 -4.75 7.75
CA ASN A 265 -7.98 -5.95 7.86
C ASN A 265 -6.80 -5.89 6.89
N TYR A 266 -7.00 -5.36 5.68
CA TYR A 266 -5.93 -5.08 4.73
C TYR A 266 -4.89 -4.10 5.30
N GLN A 267 -5.33 -2.95 5.83
CA GLN A 267 -4.42 -1.95 6.41
C GLN A 267 -3.67 -2.52 7.61
N ALA A 268 -4.36 -3.17 8.54
CA ALA A 268 -3.76 -3.80 9.71
C ALA A 268 -2.70 -4.84 9.32
N ALA A 269 -3.00 -5.73 8.37
CA ALA A 269 -2.05 -6.71 7.86
C ALA A 269 -0.82 -6.06 7.20
N LYS A 270 -1.04 -5.02 6.39
CA LYS A 270 0.05 -4.26 5.75
C LYS A 270 0.95 -3.60 6.79
N PHE A 271 0.39 -2.92 7.79
CA PHE A 271 1.14 -2.23 8.83
C PHE A 271 1.89 -3.19 9.75
N ALA A 272 1.29 -4.33 10.10
CA ALA A 272 1.97 -5.38 10.86
C ALA A 272 3.20 -5.92 10.12
N ILE A 273 3.10 -6.14 8.80
CA ILE A 273 4.25 -6.55 7.98
C ILE A 273 5.35 -5.48 7.98
N ILE A 274 4.96 -4.22 7.80
CA ILE A 274 5.89 -3.10 7.78
C ILE A 274 6.60 -2.95 9.13
N ASP A 275 5.88 -3.07 10.24
CA ASP A 275 6.46 -3.00 11.59
C ASP A 275 7.39 -4.17 11.89
N ALA A 276 6.98 -5.40 11.54
CA ALA A 276 7.82 -6.59 11.72
C ALA A 276 9.14 -6.49 10.94
N ALA A 277 9.10 -5.98 9.71
CA ALA A 277 10.31 -5.74 8.92
C ALA A 277 11.20 -4.65 9.55
N ALA A 278 10.60 -3.59 10.11
CA ALA A 278 11.34 -2.55 10.79
C ALA A 278 11.96 -3.07 12.10
N GLU A 279 11.23 -3.82 12.92
CA GLU A 279 11.73 -4.41 14.16
C GLU A 279 12.90 -5.37 13.92
N ALA A 280 12.86 -6.15 12.83
CA ALA A 280 13.95 -7.06 12.46
C ALA A 280 15.28 -6.33 12.19
N VAL A 281 15.24 -5.06 11.80
CA VAL A 281 16.42 -4.25 11.47
C VAL A 281 16.78 -3.27 12.59
N LEU A 282 15.78 -2.60 13.17
CA LEU A 282 15.94 -1.51 14.15
C LEU A 282 15.88 -1.99 15.60
N GLY A 283 15.52 -3.26 15.83
CA GLY A 283 15.12 -3.77 17.13
C GLY A 283 13.73 -3.29 17.57
N PRO A 284 13.27 -3.69 18.77
CA PRO A 284 11.94 -3.33 19.25
C PRO A 284 11.80 -1.82 19.44
N ALA A 285 10.62 -1.31 19.08
CA ALA A 285 10.33 0.12 19.10
C ALA A 285 10.31 0.73 20.50
N VAL A 286 9.65 0.03 21.43
CA VAL A 286 9.69 0.32 22.86
C VAL A 286 10.44 -0.82 23.54
N ARG A 287 11.43 -0.48 24.37
CA ARG A 287 12.14 -1.46 25.20
C ARG A 287 11.23 -1.77 26.39
N ASP A 288 10.95 -3.04 26.62
CA ASP A 288 10.37 -3.47 27.90
C ASP A 288 11.43 -3.21 28.98
N GLU A 289 11.36 -2.06 29.67
CA GLU A 289 12.09 -1.90 30.90
C GLU A 289 11.44 -2.86 31.93
N PRO A 290 12.19 -3.80 32.52
CA PRO A 290 11.66 -4.60 33.60
C PRO A 290 11.25 -3.64 34.70
N GLN A 291 9.96 -3.58 34.98
CA GLN A 291 9.38 -2.76 36.03
C GLN A 291 10.09 -3.11 37.33
N ALA A 292 11.07 -2.28 37.73
CA ALA A 292 11.77 -2.44 38.98
C ALA A 292 10.68 -2.44 40.06
N ARG A 293 10.50 -3.59 40.72
CA ARG A 293 9.61 -3.75 41.86
C ARG A 293 9.92 -2.61 42.83
N ARG A 294 9.08 -1.58 42.85
CA ARG A 294 9.02 -0.64 43.95
C ARG A 294 8.45 -1.45 45.10
N VAL A 295 9.36 -2.01 45.89
CA VAL A 295 9.08 -2.50 47.24
C VAL A 295 8.59 -1.29 48.02
N ILE A 296 7.32 -1.32 48.42
CA ILE A 296 6.81 -0.56 49.56
C ILE A 296 6.77 -1.55 50.73
#